data_AF-A0A1G6TF06-F1
#
_entry.id   AF-A0A1G6TF06-F1
#
_cell.length_a   1.000
_cell.length_b   1.000
_cell.length_c   1.000
_cell.angle_alpha   90.00
_cell.angle_beta   90.00
_cell.angle_gamma   90.00
#
_symmetry.space_group_name_H-M   'P 1'
#
loop_
_entity.id
_entity.type
_entity.pdbx_description
1 polymer ?
#
loop_
_entity_poly.entity_id
_entity_poly.type
_entity_poly.pdbx_seq_one_letter_code
_entity_poly.pdbx_strand_id
1 'polypeptide(L)' 'MKLKFHPEVKNDIDNLDGSVKPRLKSTLNKIKKSPELGKPLGNKSGIDLSGCLK' A
#
# COMPACT_ATOMS: atom_id res chain seq x y z
N MET A 1 9.48 -9.13 7.33
CA MET A 1 9.49 -7.77 6.75
C MET A 1 8.70 -6.80 7.64
N LYS A 2 9.18 -5.56 7.83
CA LYS A 2 8.50 -4.54 8.65
C LYS A 2 7.83 -3.51 7.73
N LEU A 3 6.51 -3.40 7.81
CA LEU A 3 5.74 -2.38 7.10
C LEU A 3 6.11 -1.00 7.66
N LYS A 4 6.56 -0.11 6.77
CA LYS A 4 6.73 1.32 7.06
C LYS A 4 5.62 2.05 6.32
N PHE A 5 4.94 2.95 7.03
CA PHE A 5 3.90 3.78 6.46
C PHE A 5 4.43 5.21 6.30
N HIS A 6 4.11 5.85 5.18
CA HIS A 6 4.34 7.27 5.01
C HIS A 6 3.44 8.06 5.99
N PRO A 7 3.87 9.19 6.56
CA PRO A 7 3.06 9.99 7.47
C PRO A 7 1.68 10.37 6.89
N GLU A 8 1.60 10.58 5.58
CA GLU A 8 0.36 10.94 4.88
C GLU A 8 -0.67 9.79 4.84
N VAL A 9 -0.20 8.54 4.87
CA VAL A 9 -1.08 7.36 4.82
C VAL A 9 -2.10 7.36 5.95
N LYS A 10 -1.79 7.98 7.10
CA LYS A 10 -2.73 8.06 8.21
C LYS A 10 -3.97 8.88 7.83
N ASN A 11 -3.79 9.96 7.09
CA ASN A 11 -4.88 10.79 6.58
C ASN A 11 -5.64 10.08 5.46
N ASP A 12 -4.94 9.43 4.53
CA ASP A 12 -5.57 8.61 3.49
C ASP A 12 -6.43 7.49 4.08
N ILE A 13 -5.93 6.75 5.07
CA ILE A 13 -6.68 5.66 5.71
C ILE A 13 -7.92 6.17 6.44
N ASP A 14 -7.85 7.34 7.06
CA ASP A 14 -9.00 7.94 7.74
C ASP A 14 -10.11 8.28 6.75
N ASN A 15 -9.73 8.87 5.61
CA ASN A 15 -10.60 9.24 4.49
C ASN A 15 -11.09 8.05 3.64
N LEU A 16 -10.57 6.83 3.85
CA LEU A 16 -11.06 5.64 3.16
C LEU A 16 -12.48 5.28 3.63
N ASP A 17 -13.31 4.92 2.65
CA ASP A 17 -14.64 4.37 2.89
C ASP A 17 -14.60 3.13 3.81
N GLY A 18 -15.62 2.97 4.66
CA GLY A 18 -15.71 1.87 5.63
C GLY A 18 -15.59 0.49 4.99
N SER A 19 -15.99 0.36 3.73
CA SER A 19 -15.91 -0.88 2.93
C SER A 19 -14.48 -1.19 2.44
N VAL A 20 -13.63 -0.17 2.33
CA VAL A 20 -12.26 -0.28 1.80
C VAL A 20 -11.24 -0.55 2.91
N LYS A 21 -11.50 -0.06 4.13
CA LYS A 21 -10.68 -0.35 5.33
C LYS A 21 -10.38 -1.85 5.56
N PRO A 22 -11.37 -2.77 5.52
CA PRO A 22 -11.10 -4.20 5.71
C PRO A 22 -10.32 -4.81 4.53
N ARG A 23 -10.55 -4.35 3.30
CA ARG A 23 -9.80 -4.79 2.11
C ARG A 23 -8.34 -4.39 2.21
N LEU A 24 -8.06 -3.14 2.59
CA LEU A 24 -6.71 -2.62 2.82
C LEU A 24 -5.97 -3.47 3.87
N LYS A 25 -6.61 -3.77 5.00
CA LYS A 25 -6.02 -4.60 6.07
C LYS A 25 -5.67 -6.01 5.58
N SER A 26 -6.54 -6.63 4.79
CA SER A 26 -6.30 -7.95 4.20
C SER A 26 -5.12 -7.93 3.23
N THR A 27 -5.04 -6.91 2.37
CA THR A 27 -3.92 -6.70 1.44
C THR A 27 -2.61 -6.47 2.17
N LEU A 28 -2.58 -5.62 3.20
CA LEU A 28 -1.39 -5.40 4.02
C LEU A 28 -0.88 -6.69 4.68
N ASN A 29 -1.78 -7.56 5.12
CA ASN A 29 -1.41 -8.85 5.71
C ASN A 29 -0.80 -9.81 4.67
N LYS A 30 -1.29 -9.77 3.42
CA LYS A 30 -0.71 -10.53 2.31
C LYS A 30 0.69 -10.01 1.96
N ILE A 31 0.87 -8.70 1.84
CA ILE A 31 2.17 -8.06 1.55
C ILE A 31 3.17 -8.33 2.69
N LYS A 32 2.71 -8.35 3.95
CA LYS A 32 3.56 -8.69 5.09
C LYS A 32 4.13 -10.11 4.99
N LYS A 33 3.36 -11.06 4.47
CA LYS A 33 3.77 -12.45 4.27
C LYS A 33 4.60 -12.65 3.00
N SER A 34 4.22 -11.98 1.92
CA SER A 34 4.87 -12.10 0.61
C SER A 34 5.03 -10.71 0.00
N PRO A 35 6.20 -10.08 0.19
CA PRO A 35 6.50 -8.71 -0.27
C PRO A 35 6.44 -8.56 -1.79
N GLU A 36 6.81 -9.64 -2.48
CA GLU A 36 6.85 -9.79 -3.93
C GLU A 36 5.46 -9.92 -4.57
N LEU A 37 4.39 -9.97 -3.76
CA LEU A 37 3.03 -9.92 -4.28
C LEU A 37 2.71 -8.51 -4.76
N GLY A 38 2.72 -8.36 -6.08
CA GLY A 38 2.15 -7.22 -6.76
C GLY A 38 2.77 -6.98 -8.12
N LYS A 39 2.25 -5.98 -8.83
CA LYS A 39 2.85 -5.52 -10.09
C LYS A 39 3.79 -4.34 -9.83
N PRO A 40 4.94 -4.24 -10.51
CA PRO A 40 5.81 -3.07 -10.40
C PRO A 40 5.02 -1.81 -10.78
N LEU A 41 5.04 -0.83 -9.88
CA LEU A 41 4.31 0.43 -10.06
C LEU A 41 5.02 1.37 -11.04
N GLY A 42 6.35 1.30 -11.13
CA GLY A 42 7.16 2.16 -12.00
C GLY A 42 6.99 3.63 -11.65
N ASN A 43 6.97 4.51 -12.66
CA ASN A 43 6.68 5.92 -12.45
C ASN A 43 5.18 6.17 -12.61
N LYS A 44 4.54 6.76 -11.59
CA LYS A 44 3.09 7.02 -11.62
C LYS A 44 2.76 8.39 -11.06
N SER A 45 2.00 9.17 -11.83
CA SER A 45 1.60 10.54 -11.47
C SER A 45 2.77 11.45 -11.07
N GLY A 46 3.91 11.31 -11.73
CA GLY A 46 5.12 12.10 -11.44
C GLY A 46 5.89 11.67 -10.19
N ILE A 47 5.48 10.58 -9.54
CA ILE A 47 6.16 9.99 -8.39
C ILE A 47 6.91 8.75 -8.89
N ASP A 48 8.23 8.71 -8.65
CA ASP A 48 9.02 7.51 -8.90
C ASP A 48 8.70 6.46 -7.82
N LEU A 49 7.90 5.47 -8.19
CA LEU A 49 7.53 4.32 -7.36
C LEU A 49 8.31 3.07 -7.81
N SER A 50 9.45 3.27 -8.45
CA SER A 50 10.33 2.19 -8.89
C SER A 50 10.80 1.39 -7.66
N GLY A 51 10.60 0.07 -7.69
CA GLY A 51 10.83 -0.80 -6.52
C GLY A 51 9.62 -1.01 -5.61
N CYS A 52 8.49 -0.33 -5.85
CA CYS A 52 7.23 -0.57 -5.16
C CYS A 52 6.31 -1.50 -5.98
N LEU A 53 5.57 -2.36 -5.29
CA LEU A 53 4.63 -3.33 -5.87
C LEU A 53 3.19 -2.98 -5.48
N LYS A 54 2.24 -3.20 -6.40
CA LYS A 54 0.78 -2.98 -6.23
C LYS A 54 -0.02 -4.26 -6.12
#